data_AF-A0A6H1ZEI4-F1
#
_entry.id   AF-A0A6H1ZEI4-F1
#
_cell.length_a   1.000
_cell.length_b   1.000
_cell.length_c   1.000
_cell.angle_alpha   90.00
_cell.angle_beta   90.00
_cell.angle_gamma   90.00
#
_symmetry.space_group_name_H-M   'P 1'
#
loop_
_entity.id
_entity.type
_entity.pdbx_description
1 polymer ?
#
loop_
_entity_poly.entity_id
_entity_poly.type
_entity_poly.pdbx_seq_one_letter_code
_entity_poly.pdbx_strand_id
1 'polypeptide(L)' 'MFEDQINLTSRAVDGIERALDQDFCRAESPERMAWVALQLRYVEDTEDFFPMGKWATIQSIESQLEKAAKYYAARSGE' A
#
# COMPACT_ATOMS: atom_id res chain seq x y z
N MET A 1 6.84 6.76 -16.28
CA MET A 1 7.74 6.19 -15.26
C MET A 1 7.11 6.54 -13.93
N PHE A 2 6.41 5.56 -13.34
CA PHE A 2 5.55 5.70 -12.15
C PHE A 2 6.21 5.01 -10.92
N GLU A 3 7.53 4.85 -10.92
CA GLU A 3 8.24 4.00 -9.94
C GLU A 3 8.46 4.66 -8.57
N ASP A 4 8.16 5.96 -8.44
CA ASP A 4 8.14 6.70 -7.18
C ASP A 4 6.76 6.69 -6.50
N GLN A 5 5.78 5.94 -7.03
CA GLN A 5 4.42 5.92 -6.49
C GLN A 5 3.83 4.50 -6.45
N ILE A 6 3.18 4.19 -5.34
CA ILE A 6 2.39 3.00 -5.15
C ILE A 6 0.95 3.31 -5.54
N ASN A 7 0.41 2.52 -6.46
CA ASN A 7 -0.92 2.71 -6.99
C ASN A 7 -1.91 1.79 -6.30
N LEU A 8 -2.95 2.40 -5.72
CA LEU A 8 -4.05 1.74 -5.05
C LEU A 8 -5.29 1.76 -5.93
N THR A 9 -6.06 0.69 -5.87
CA THR A 9 -7.43 0.70 -6.41
C THR A 9 -8.32 1.59 -5.52
N SER A 10 -9.39 2.17 -6.06
CA SER A 10 -10.34 2.97 -5.26
C SER A 10 -10.84 2.20 -4.05
N ARG A 11 -11.13 0.91 -4.23
CA ARG A 11 -11.60 0.05 -3.14
C ARG A 11 -10.56 -0.15 -2.05
N ALA A 12 -9.28 -0.24 -2.43
CA ALA A 12 -8.19 -0.32 -1.46
C ALA A 12 -8.05 0.99 -0.69
N VAL A 13 -8.17 2.14 -1.36
CA VAL A 13 -8.19 3.45 -0.70
C VAL A 13 -9.33 3.49 0.33
N ASP A 14 -10.57 3.25 -0.10
CA ASP A 14 -11.75 3.30 0.79
C ASP A 14 -11.59 2.37 2.01
N GLY A 15 -11.05 1.17 1.81
CA GLY A 15 -10.81 0.21 2.90
C GLY A 15 -9.73 0.68 3.87
N ILE A 16 -8.64 1.26 3.36
CA ILE A 16 -7.55 1.79 4.18
C ILE A 16 -7.99 3.03 4.96
N GLU A 17 -8.70 3.96 4.31
CA GLU A 17 -9.19 5.19 4.96
C GLU A 17 -10.11 4.85 6.13
N ARG A 18 -11.04 3.91 5.94
CA ARG A 18 -11.95 3.46 7.00
C ARG A 18 -11.24 2.69 8.11
N ALA A 19 -10.21 1.91 7.77
CA ALA A 19 -9.45 1.12 8.72
C ALA A 19 -8.51 1.97 9.60
N LEU A 20 -7.96 3.06 9.05
CA LEU A 20 -6.93 3.88 9.70
C LEU A 20 -7.39 5.28 10.10
N ASP A 21 -8.61 5.68 9.73
CA ASP A 21 -9.19 7.00 9.94
C ASP A 21 -8.29 8.14 9.44
N GLN A 22 -7.80 7.98 8.21
CA GLN A 22 -6.85 8.89 7.55
C GLN A 22 -7.16 8.96 6.06
N ASP A 23 -6.98 10.14 5.45
CA ASP A 23 -7.16 10.32 4.01
C ASP A 23 -6.00 9.72 3.20
N PHE A 24 -6.32 9.10 2.06
CA PHE A 24 -5.35 8.51 1.14
C PHE A 24 -5.64 8.84 -0.32
N CYS A 25 -4.60 9.13 -1.08
CA CYS A 25 -4.68 9.24 -2.52
C CYS A 25 -4.55 7.85 -3.18
N ARG A 26 -5.00 7.75 -4.44
CA ARG A 26 -4.77 6.54 -5.26
C ARG A 26 -3.30 6.29 -5.59
N ALA A 27 -2.48 7.33 -5.54
CA ALA A 27 -1.05 7.24 -5.79
C ALA A 27 -0.33 7.87 -4.60
N GLU A 28 0.44 7.06 -3.88
CA GLU A 28 1.08 7.44 -2.63
C GLU A 28 2.58 7.10 -2.65
N SER A 29 3.35 7.76 -1.80
CA SER A 29 4.80 7.49 -1.73
C SER A 29 5.07 6.06 -1.20
N PRO A 30 6.15 5.41 -1.67
CA PRO A 30 6.59 4.11 -1.15
C PRO A 30 6.75 4.11 0.39
N GLU A 31 7.28 5.18 0.96
CA GLU A 31 7.50 5.30 2.40
C GLU A 31 6.18 5.30 3.19
N ARG A 32 5.20 6.10 2.76
CA ARG A 32 3.87 6.13 3.39
C ARG A 32 3.20 4.77 3.26
N MET A 33 3.32 4.13 2.11
CA MET A 33 2.69 2.83 1.87
C MET A 33 3.34 1.67 2.61
N ALA A 34 4.65 1.72 2.86
CA ALA A 34 5.32 0.76 3.74
C ALA A 34 4.77 0.86 5.17
N TRP A 35 4.55 2.08 5.66
CA TRP A 35 3.92 2.31 6.97
C TRP A 35 2.47 1.80 7.01
N VAL A 36 1.68 2.08 5.98
CA VAL A 36 0.30 1.57 5.87
C VAL A 36 0.26 0.05 5.87
N ALA A 37 1.10 -0.61 5.07
CA ALA A 37 1.15 -2.07 5.02
C ALA A 37 1.48 -2.68 6.40
N LEU A 38 2.35 -2.02 7.17
CA LEU A 38 2.64 -2.40 8.55
C LEU A 38 1.42 -2.20 9.46
N GLN A 39 0.77 -1.03 9.42
CA GLN A 39 -0.41 -0.74 10.25
C GLN A 39 -1.55 -1.71 9.99
N LEU A 40 -1.85 -2.01 8.72
CA LEU A 40 -2.92 -2.93 8.34
C LEU A 40 -2.74 -4.34 8.91
N ARG A 41 -1.51 -4.77 9.24
CA ARG A 41 -1.28 -6.06 9.91
C ARG A 41 -1.86 -6.09 11.33
N TYR A 42 -1.95 -4.94 11.99
CA TYR A 42 -2.46 -4.79 13.36
C TYR A 42 -3.94 -4.41 13.44
N VAL A 43 -4.55 -3.93 12.35
CA VAL A 43 -6.00 -3.70 12.27
C VAL A 43 -6.73 -5.05 12.15
N GLU A 44 -7.92 -5.19 12.72
CA GLU A 44 -8.73 -6.40 12.53
C GLU A 44 -9.14 -6.55 11.05
N ASP A 45 -9.13 -7.78 10.53
CA ASP A 45 -9.62 -8.06 9.18
C ASP A 45 -11.15 -8.17 9.24
N THR A 46 -11.83 -7.11 8.84
CA THR A 46 -13.30 -7.04 8.85
C THR A 46 -13.83 -6.87 7.44
N GLU A 47 -14.98 -7.48 7.14
CA GLU A 47 -15.63 -7.33 5.85
C GLU A 47 -16.15 -5.89 5.61
N ASP A 48 -16.32 -5.11 6.68
CA ASP A 48 -16.74 -3.71 6.63
C ASP A 48 -15.70 -2.80 5.96
N PHE A 49 -14.41 -3.11 6.16
CA PHE A 49 -13.29 -2.34 5.59
C PHE A 49 -12.68 -3.07 4.40
N PHE A 50 -12.58 -4.39 4.47
CA PHE A 50 -12.00 -5.25 3.45
C PHE A 50 -12.94 -6.40 3.09
N PRO A 51 -13.96 -6.17 2.24
CA PRO A 51 -14.94 -7.21 1.90
C PRO A 51 -14.36 -8.43 1.16
N MET A 52 -13.10 -8.33 0.71
CA MET A 52 -12.36 -9.40 0.03
C MET A 52 -11.11 -9.83 0.84
N GLY A 53 -11.03 -9.44 2.10
CA GLY A 53 -9.89 -9.65 3.00
C GLY A 53 -8.76 -8.63 2.80
N LYS A 54 -8.19 -8.14 3.90
CA LYS A 54 -7.13 -7.10 3.89
C LYS A 54 -5.81 -7.60 3.29
N TRP A 55 -5.57 -8.91 3.35
CA TRP A 55 -4.29 -9.51 2.95
C TRP A 55 -3.98 -9.32 1.46
N ALA A 56 -4.99 -9.35 0.60
CA ALA A 56 -4.79 -9.07 -0.83
C ALA A 56 -4.30 -7.63 -1.05
N THR A 57 -4.85 -6.66 -0.29
CA THR A 57 -4.41 -5.27 -0.32
C THR A 57 -2.97 -5.13 0.18
N ILE A 58 -2.64 -5.76 1.31
CA ILE A 58 -1.28 -5.75 1.88
C ILE A 58 -0.27 -6.33 0.87
N GLN A 59 -0.55 -7.50 0.31
CA GLN A 59 0.33 -8.16 -0.67
C GLN A 59 0.51 -7.32 -1.95
N SER A 60 -0.55 -6.64 -2.41
CA SER A 60 -0.47 -5.74 -3.56
C SER A 60 0.45 -4.56 -3.29
N ILE A 61 0.38 -3.97 -2.10
CA ILE A 61 1.27 -2.89 -1.66
C ILE A 61 2.71 -3.40 -1.58
N GLU A 62 2.94 -4.52 -0.89
CA GLU A 62 4.27 -5.10 -0.70
C GLU A 62 4.95 -5.46 -2.03
N SER A 63 4.21 -6.02 -3.00
CA SER A 63 4.76 -6.32 -4.33
C SER A 63 5.20 -5.07 -5.09
N GLN A 64 4.47 -3.96 -4.94
CA GLN A 64 4.85 -2.69 -5.56
C GLN A 64 6.07 -2.06 -4.86
N LEU A 65 6.12 -2.13 -3.53
CA LEU A 65 7.28 -1.67 -2.74
C LEU A 65 8.55 -2.45 -3.09
N GLU A 66 8.46 -3.76 -3.26
CA GLU A 66 9.61 -4.58 -3.65
C GLU A 66 10.13 -4.19 -5.05
N LYS A 67 9.24 -3.90 -5.99
CA LYS A 67 9.62 -3.39 -7.32
C LYS A 67 10.30 -2.03 -7.24
N ALA A 68 9.76 -1.10 -6.46
CA ALA A 68 10.36 0.21 -6.23
C ALA A 68 11.76 0.08 -5.61
N ALA A 69 11.91 -0.75 -4.57
CA ALA A 69 13.19 -0.98 -3.91
C ALA A 69 14.26 -1.56 -4.88
N LYS A 70 13.89 -2.54 -5.72
CA LYS A 70 14.79 -3.10 -6.74
C LYS A 70 15.24 -2.04 -7.76
N TYR A 71 14.33 -1.16 -8.16
CA TYR A 71 14.65 -0.05 -9.08
C TYR A 71 15.65 0.94 -8.47
N TYR A 72 15.42 1.38 -7.23
CA TYR A 72 16.36 2.29 -6.55
C TYR A 72 17.72 1.65 -6.28
N ALA A 73 17.74 0.37 -5.90
CA ALA A 73 18.99 -0.37 -5.70
C ALA A 73 19.81 -0.46 -6.99
N ALA A 74 19.16 -0.68 -8.13
CA ALA A 74 19.81 -0.68 -9.44
C ALA A 74 20.38 0.71 -9.81
N ARG A 75 19.64 1.80 -9.54
CA ARG A 75 20.12 3.17 -9.81
C ARG A 75 21.20 3.67 -8.86
N SER A 76 21.23 3.19 -7.62
CA SER A 76 22.21 3.63 -6.61
C SER A 76 23.57 2.94 -6.75
N GLY A 77 23.65 1.90 -7.60
CA GLY A 77 24.88 1.20 -7.96
C GLY A 77 25.59 1.73 -9.21
N GLU A 78 25.04 2.77 -9.86
CA GLU A 78 25.66 3.57 -10.93
C GLU A 78 26.35 4.81 -10.37
#